data_AF-H9GL89-F1
#
_entry.id   AF-H9GL89-F1
#
_cell.length_a   1.000
_cell.length_b   1.000
_cell.length_c   1.000
_cell.angle_alpha   90.00
_cell.angle_beta   90.00
_cell.angle_gamma   90.00
#
_symmetry.space_group_name_H-M   'P 1'
#
loop_
_entity.id
_entity.type
_entity.pdbx_description
1 polymer ?
#
loop_
_entity_poly.entity_id
_entity_poly.type
_entity_poly.pdbx_seq_one_letter_code
_entity_poly.pdbx_strand_id
1 'polypeptide(L)'
;MVAHGGLTPEHGISSPPPPFAAHAAPRPATPRDPRFQTFRSQEDFGAIARTCALLEECGFYWGPLPVSAAHERLRAEPVGTFLLRDSRQSNCFFAVSVRMAAGPTSVRVLFRGGRFSLDGGKEEGFECLFRLLEHYVASPRKVLSRPLRKERVRPLQELCRRSIVAAAGKEGLAQLPLNPVLKDYLAAFPFKL
;
A
#
# COMPACT_ATOMS: atom_id res chain seq x y z
N MET A 1 46.82 13.58 -94.17
CA MET A 1 47.62 14.65 -93.53
C MET A 1 46.92 15.06 -92.25
N VAL A 2 47.68 15.21 -91.18
CA VAL A 2 47.30 15.20 -89.75
C VAL A 2 46.33 16.33 -89.37
N ALA A 3 45.36 16.05 -88.48
CA ALA A 3 44.86 17.02 -87.51
C ALA A 3 44.25 16.31 -86.29
N HIS A 4 44.52 16.90 -85.13
CA HIS A 4 44.56 16.32 -83.80
C HIS A 4 43.20 16.16 -83.10
N GLY A 5 43.23 15.34 -82.05
CA GLY A 5 42.08 14.94 -81.23
C GLY A 5 41.55 16.00 -80.28
N GLY A 6 40.38 15.69 -79.71
CA GLY A 6 39.68 16.49 -78.73
C GLY A 6 38.55 15.70 -78.07
N LEU A 7 38.84 15.21 -76.88
CA LEU A 7 38.03 14.72 -75.75
C LEU A 7 36.48 14.79 -75.84
N THR A 8 35.80 13.67 -75.53
CA THR A 8 35.12 13.37 -74.24
C THR A 8 34.13 12.20 -74.39
N PRO A 9 34.08 11.26 -73.42
CA PRO A 9 32.93 10.39 -73.23
C PRO A 9 32.19 10.65 -71.90
N GLU A 10 30.86 10.64 -72.00
CA GLU A 10 29.92 9.78 -71.26
C GLU A 10 29.76 9.93 -69.71
N HIS A 11 28.52 10.30 -69.37
CA HIS A 11 27.61 9.72 -68.35
C HIS A 11 27.98 9.69 -66.85
N GLY A 12 27.08 10.25 -66.03
CA GLY A 12 26.97 9.92 -64.61
C GLY A 12 26.02 10.83 -63.83
N ILE A 13 24.73 10.46 -63.79
CA ILE A 13 23.71 11.07 -62.91
C ILE A 13 24.00 10.69 -61.46
N SER A 14 24.05 11.65 -60.53
CA SER A 14 24.02 11.38 -59.09
C SER A 14 23.18 12.43 -58.35
N SER A 15 22.02 12.01 -57.88
CA SER A 15 21.09 12.78 -57.05
C SER A 15 21.61 12.87 -55.60
N PRO A 16 21.36 13.97 -54.87
CA PRO A 16 21.76 14.09 -53.46
C PRO A 16 20.87 13.25 -52.52
N PRO A 17 21.39 12.82 -51.35
CA PRO A 17 20.65 12.00 -50.39
C PRO A 17 19.57 12.80 -49.63
N PRO A 18 18.54 12.13 -49.08
CA PRO A 18 17.45 12.78 -48.34
C PRO A 18 17.90 13.31 -46.97
N PRO A 19 17.19 14.30 -46.40
CA PRO A 19 17.56 14.91 -45.13
C PRO A 19 17.42 13.90 -43.98
N PHE A 20 18.45 13.88 -43.14
CA PHE A 20 18.56 13.07 -41.92
C PHE A 20 17.26 13.09 -41.10
N ALA A 21 16.77 11.89 -40.77
CA ALA A 21 15.72 11.67 -39.80
C ALA A 21 16.13 12.29 -38.46
N ALA A 22 15.44 13.37 -38.06
CA ALA A 22 15.58 13.97 -36.75
C ALA A 22 15.29 12.91 -35.69
N HIS A 23 16.34 12.47 -34.99
CA HIS A 23 16.20 11.67 -33.79
C HIS A 23 15.43 12.53 -32.78
N ALA A 24 14.16 12.19 -32.54
CA ALA A 24 13.39 12.76 -31.45
C ALA A 24 14.13 12.45 -30.15
N ALA A 25 14.72 13.49 -29.54
CA ALA A 25 15.38 13.38 -28.25
C ALA A 25 14.41 12.77 -27.23
N PRO A 26 14.87 11.84 -26.37
CA PRO A 26 14.03 11.29 -25.32
C PRO A 26 13.56 12.43 -24.41
N ARG A 27 12.23 12.57 -24.27
CA ARG A 27 11.60 13.53 -23.37
C ARG A 27 12.25 13.41 -21.98
N PRO A 28 12.66 14.52 -21.34
CA PRO A 28 13.14 14.47 -19.97
C PRO A 28 12.01 13.93 -19.08
N ALA A 29 12.29 12.83 -18.38
CA ALA A 29 11.37 12.27 -17.39
C ALA A 29 11.16 13.33 -16.31
N THR A 30 9.92 13.83 -16.19
CA THR A 30 9.53 14.71 -15.09
C THR A 30 9.88 14.03 -13.76
N PRO A 31 10.44 14.74 -12.78
CA PRO A 31 10.70 14.17 -11.46
C PRO A 31 9.42 13.56 -10.89
N ARG A 32 9.39 12.24 -10.74
CA ARG A 32 8.27 11.54 -10.10
C ARG A 32 8.22 11.99 -8.65
N ASP A 33 7.18 12.72 -8.28
CA ASP A 33 6.95 13.07 -6.88
C ASP A 33 6.70 11.75 -6.10
N PRO A 34 7.54 11.42 -5.10
CA PRO A 34 7.40 10.20 -4.30
C PRO A 34 6.07 10.14 -3.51
N ARG A 35 5.30 11.23 -3.47
CA ARG A 35 3.96 11.26 -2.87
C ARG A 35 2.92 10.50 -3.71
N PHE A 36 3.10 10.41 -5.03
CA PHE A 36 2.17 9.69 -5.90
C PHE A 36 2.69 8.28 -6.17
N GLN A 37 2.27 7.36 -5.31
CA GLN A 37 2.56 5.95 -5.49
C GLN A 37 1.72 5.43 -6.68
N THR A 38 2.39 5.06 -7.77
CA THR A 38 1.72 4.49 -8.94
C THR A 38 1.31 3.05 -8.65
N PHE A 39 0.01 2.77 -8.72
CA PHE A 39 -0.50 1.41 -8.72
C PHE A 39 0.05 0.63 -9.92
N ARG A 40 0.49 -0.61 -9.70
CA ARG A 40 1.10 -1.43 -10.76
C ARG A 40 0.06 -2.19 -11.58
N SER A 41 -1.16 -2.35 -11.06
CA SER A 41 -2.30 -2.98 -11.73
C SER A 41 -3.63 -2.42 -11.22
N GLN A 42 -4.73 -2.71 -11.92
CA GLN A 42 -6.10 -2.39 -11.47
C GLN A 42 -6.48 -3.17 -10.20
N GLU A 43 -5.98 -4.40 -10.04
CA GLU A 43 -6.18 -5.22 -8.85
C GLU A 43 -5.51 -4.60 -7.63
N ASP A 44 -4.28 -4.10 -7.79
CA ASP A 44 -3.54 -3.37 -6.76
C ASP A 44 -4.31 -2.13 -6.30
N PHE A 45 -4.85 -1.36 -7.25
CA PHE A 45 -5.71 -0.21 -6.94
C PHE A 45 -6.95 -0.63 -6.13
N GLY A 46 -7.65 -1.68 -6.58
CA GLY A 46 -8.84 -2.17 -5.89
C GLY A 46 -8.56 -2.65 -4.46
N ALA A 47 -7.45 -3.35 -4.24
CA ALA A 47 -7.04 -3.81 -2.91
C ALA A 47 -6.70 -2.65 -1.96
N ILE A 48 -6.00 -1.62 -2.47
CA ILE A 48 -5.67 -0.44 -1.67
C ILE A 48 -6.92 0.40 -1.41
N ALA A 49 -7.80 0.60 -2.39
CA ALA A 49 -9.06 1.32 -2.22
C ALA A 49 -9.95 0.67 -1.14
N ARG A 50 -10.10 -0.67 -1.16
CA ARG A 50 -10.79 -1.41 -0.09
C ARG A 50 -10.10 -1.23 1.26
N THR A 51 -8.77 -1.24 1.28
CA THR A 51 -8.01 -1.01 2.51
C THR A 51 -8.27 0.39 3.07
N CYS A 52 -8.31 1.42 2.23
CA CYS A 52 -8.62 2.79 2.65
C CYS A 52 -9.99 2.89 3.35
N ALA A 53 -11.04 2.30 2.80
CA ALA A 53 -12.35 2.27 3.46
C ALA A 53 -12.29 1.63 4.86
N LEU A 54 -11.51 0.54 5.01
CA LEU A 54 -11.33 -0.12 6.30
C LEU A 54 -10.48 0.71 7.28
N LEU A 55 -9.55 1.54 6.79
CA LEU A 55 -8.72 2.41 7.63
C LEU A 55 -9.55 3.50 8.32
N GLU A 56 -10.59 3.99 7.65
CA GLU A 56 -11.54 4.96 8.21
C GLU A 56 -12.32 4.36 9.38
N GLU A 57 -12.66 3.07 9.30
CA GLU A 57 -13.44 2.35 10.30
C GLU A 57 -12.65 1.83 11.51
N CYS A 58 -11.32 1.71 11.41
CA CYS A 58 -10.54 0.96 12.40
C CYS A 58 -10.20 1.76 13.68
N GLY A 59 -10.24 3.09 13.63
CA GLY A 59 -9.94 3.98 14.78
C GLY A 59 -8.47 4.02 15.27
N PHE A 60 -7.60 3.13 14.79
CA PHE A 60 -6.16 3.08 15.15
C PHE A 60 -5.20 3.37 13.99
N TYR A 61 -5.74 3.82 12.86
CA TYR A 61 -4.98 4.40 11.78
C TYR A 61 -4.76 5.90 12.03
N TRP A 62 -3.50 6.30 12.15
CA TRP A 62 -3.07 7.67 12.48
C TRP A 62 -2.75 8.54 11.26
N GLY A 63 -2.91 8.01 10.04
CA GLY A 63 -2.59 8.74 8.82
C GLY A 63 -1.11 9.14 8.74
N PRO A 64 -0.78 10.37 8.29
CA PRO A 64 0.58 10.82 8.07
C PRO A 64 1.30 11.18 9.37
N LEU A 65 1.47 10.19 10.25
CA LEU A 65 2.16 10.33 11.52
C LEU A 65 3.67 10.05 11.36
N PRO A 66 4.56 10.98 11.73
CA PRO A 66 6.00 10.72 11.74
C PRO A 66 6.39 9.57 12.69
N VAL A 67 7.49 8.88 12.36
CA VAL A 67 8.00 7.75 13.17
C VAL A 67 8.28 8.17 14.61
N SER A 68 8.92 9.33 14.79
CA SER A 68 9.24 9.88 16.11
C SER A 68 7.99 10.09 16.97
N ALA A 69 6.95 10.72 16.40
CA ALA A 69 5.68 10.95 17.09
C ALA A 69 4.94 9.64 17.41
N ALA A 70 5.02 8.64 16.52
CA ALA A 70 4.48 7.32 16.79
C ALA A 70 5.21 6.62 17.96
N HIS A 71 6.53 6.71 17.99
CA HIS A 71 7.35 6.13 19.06
C HIS A 71 7.11 6.81 20.40
N GLU A 72 6.97 8.13 20.41
CA GLU A 72 6.64 8.89 21.61
C GLU A 72 5.30 8.44 22.20
N ARG A 73 4.25 8.36 21.38
CA ARG A 73 2.92 7.89 21.82
C ARG A 73 2.95 6.46 22.37
N LEU A 74 3.78 5.59 21.80
CA LEU A 74 3.91 4.20 22.25
C LEU A 74 4.86 4.03 23.45
N ARG A 75 5.61 5.07 23.84
CA ARG A 75 6.62 4.96 24.88
C ARG A 75 6.03 4.59 26.25
N ALA A 76 4.86 5.13 26.56
CA ALA A 76 4.16 4.90 27.82
C ALA A 76 3.08 3.78 27.73
N GLU A 77 2.89 3.19 26.55
CA GLU A 77 1.90 2.14 26.35
C GLU A 77 2.48 0.75 26.69
N PRO A 78 1.65 -0.24 27.05
CA PRO A 78 2.16 -1.56 27.39
C PRO A 78 2.72 -2.30 26.16
N VAL A 79 3.60 -3.27 26.39
CA VAL A 79 4.20 -4.10 25.32
C VAL A 79 3.13 -4.78 24.45
N GLY A 80 3.39 -4.81 23.15
CA GLY A 80 2.51 -5.27 22.08
C GLY A 80 1.48 -4.25 21.62
N THR A 81 1.36 -3.09 22.29
CA THR A 81 0.49 -2.01 21.80
C THR A 81 1.01 -1.47 20.48
N PHE A 82 0.15 -1.32 19.48
CA PHE A 82 0.57 -0.92 18.14
C PHE A 82 -0.34 0.13 17.52
N LEU A 83 0.14 0.84 16.51
CA LEU A 83 -0.67 1.74 15.70
C LEU A 83 -0.27 1.62 14.23
N LEU A 84 -1.22 1.95 13.35
CA LEU A 84 -1.01 1.97 11.91
C LEU A 84 -0.86 3.42 11.44
N ARG A 85 0.04 3.67 10.50
CA ARG A 85 0.33 5.01 9.96
C ARG A 85 0.83 4.91 8.52
N ASP A 86 0.93 6.05 7.86
CA ASP A 86 1.54 6.15 6.54
C ASP A 86 3.04 5.89 6.59
N SER A 87 3.55 5.33 5.50
CA SER A 87 4.97 5.23 5.24
C SER A 87 5.42 6.36 4.31
N ARG A 88 6.50 7.06 4.69
CA ARG A 88 7.11 8.14 3.90
C ARG A 88 8.12 7.65 2.85
N GLN A 89 8.32 6.34 2.73
CA GLN A 89 9.28 5.75 1.81
C GLN A 89 8.63 5.28 0.51
N SER A 90 9.39 5.34 -0.58
CA SER A 90 8.96 4.86 -1.89
C SER A 90 8.68 3.35 -1.84
N ASN A 91 7.50 2.95 -2.36
CA ASN A 91 7.01 1.56 -2.46
C ASN A 91 6.40 0.95 -1.18
N CYS A 92 6.11 1.74 -0.14
CA CYS A 92 5.34 1.26 1.02
C CYS A 92 4.24 2.27 1.32
N PHE A 93 2.98 1.84 1.32
CA PHE A 93 1.84 2.70 1.66
C PHE A 93 1.75 2.91 3.18
N PHE A 94 1.96 1.84 3.95
CA PHE A 94 1.70 1.83 5.39
C PHE A 94 2.89 1.32 6.20
N ALA A 95 2.90 1.65 7.49
CA ALA A 95 3.82 1.12 8.48
C ALA A 95 3.10 0.87 9.81
N VAL A 96 3.49 -0.21 10.48
CA VAL A 96 3.02 -0.54 11.84
C VAL A 96 4.09 -0.10 12.82
N SER A 97 3.74 0.76 13.76
CA SER A 97 4.57 1.06 14.92
C SER A 97 4.07 0.26 16.11
N VAL A 98 4.96 -0.43 16.84
CA VAL A 98 4.61 -1.30 17.97
C VAL A 98 5.54 -1.06 19.13
N ARG A 99 5.00 -1.11 20.36
CA ARG A 99 5.80 -1.13 21.58
C ARG A 99 6.36 -2.54 21.81
N MET A 100 7.66 -2.72 21.59
CA MET A 100 8.38 -3.93 21.98
C MET A 100 8.95 -3.80 23.40
N ALA A 101 9.48 -4.90 23.95
CA ALA A 101 10.17 -4.89 25.23
C ALA A 101 11.38 -3.92 25.24
N ALA A 102 12.17 -3.93 24.16
CA ALA A 102 13.33 -3.05 23.98
C ALA A 102 12.94 -1.58 23.68
N GLY A 103 11.67 -1.30 23.39
CA GLY A 103 11.18 0.03 23.03
C GLY A 103 10.27 0.04 21.82
N PRO A 104 9.75 1.21 21.42
CA PRO A 104 8.94 1.35 20.22
C PRO A 104 9.75 1.05 18.94
N THR A 105 9.20 0.22 18.07
CA THR A 105 9.79 -0.17 16.77
C THR A 105 8.78 0.10 15.67
N SER A 106 9.25 0.39 14.45
CA SER A 106 8.39 0.47 13.27
C SER A 106 8.77 -0.56 12.22
N VAL A 107 7.77 -1.25 11.68
CA VAL A 107 7.92 -2.22 10.60
C VAL A 107 7.08 -1.74 9.42
N ARG A 108 7.65 -1.80 8.21
CA ARG A 108 6.95 -1.39 6.98
C ARG A 108 5.98 -2.48 6.55
N VAL A 109 4.85 -2.08 5.98
CA VAL A 109 3.93 -2.98 5.29
C VAL A 109 4.26 -2.93 3.81
N LEU A 110 4.75 -4.04 3.28
CA LEU A 110 5.01 -4.25 1.88
C LEU A 110 3.70 -4.60 1.16
N PHE A 111 3.52 -4.10 -0.06
CA PHE A 111 2.40 -4.46 -0.91
C PHE A 111 2.93 -4.88 -2.29
N ARG A 112 2.72 -6.14 -2.67
CA ARG A 112 3.20 -6.72 -3.94
C ARG A 112 2.18 -7.73 -4.46
N GLY A 113 1.77 -7.55 -5.72
CA GLY A 113 0.85 -8.47 -6.41
C GLY A 113 -0.46 -8.67 -5.65
N GLY A 114 -1.11 -7.58 -5.23
CA GLY A 114 -2.37 -7.63 -4.48
C GLY A 114 -2.26 -8.09 -3.03
N ARG A 115 -1.07 -8.37 -2.49
CA ARG A 115 -0.88 -8.93 -1.14
C ARG A 115 -0.01 -8.06 -0.23
N PHE A 116 -0.38 -8.01 1.04
CA PHE A 116 0.27 -7.29 2.14
C PHE A 116 1.16 -8.20 2.99
N SER A 117 2.38 -7.77 3.30
CA SER A 117 3.26 -8.48 4.24
C SER A 117 4.07 -7.49 5.10
N LEU A 118 4.62 -7.95 6.22
CA LEU A 118 5.56 -7.15 7.00
C LEU A 118 6.97 -7.29 6.45
N ASP A 119 7.70 -6.18 6.39
CA ASP A 119 9.10 -6.16 6.00
C ASP A 119 9.97 -7.00 6.94
N GLY A 120 10.73 -7.94 6.39
CA GLY A 120 11.47 -8.96 7.16
C GLY A 120 10.63 -10.14 7.67
N GLY A 121 9.33 -10.20 7.34
CA GLY A 121 8.47 -11.36 7.60
C GLY A 121 8.81 -12.53 6.67
N LYS A 122 8.78 -13.75 7.22
CA LYS A 122 8.97 -15.00 6.44
C LYS A 122 7.66 -15.58 5.89
N GLU A 123 6.54 -14.93 6.17
CA GLU A 123 5.20 -15.43 5.87
C GLU A 123 4.72 -14.97 4.49
N GLU A 124 3.82 -15.76 3.91
CA GLU A 124 3.13 -15.39 2.67
C GLU A 124 2.29 -14.12 2.89
N GLY A 125 2.17 -13.29 1.85
CA GLY A 125 1.36 -12.08 1.94
C GLY A 125 -0.13 -12.38 2.13
N PHE A 126 -0.88 -11.40 2.63
CA PHE A 126 -2.31 -11.44 2.88
C PHE A 126 -3.07 -10.54 1.92
N GLU A 127 -4.26 -10.93 1.46
CA GLU A 127 -5.06 -10.09 0.54
C GLU A 127 -5.64 -8.83 1.19
N CYS A 128 -5.58 -8.74 2.53
CA CYS A 128 -6.11 -7.63 3.29
C CYS A 128 -5.16 -7.28 4.44
N LEU A 129 -4.88 -5.99 4.60
CA LEU A 129 -4.03 -5.46 5.67
C LEU A 129 -4.52 -5.85 7.06
N PHE A 130 -5.83 -5.82 7.31
CA PHE A 130 -6.37 -6.15 8.62
C PHE A 130 -6.29 -7.64 8.95
N ARG A 131 -6.29 -8.51 7.92
CA ARG A 131 -6.02 -9.95 8.10
C ARG A 131 -4.57 -10.21 8.50
N LEU A 132 -3.63 -9.51 7.87
CA LEU A 132 -2.22 -9.50 8.29
C LEU A 132 -2.12 -9.10 9.76
N LEU A 133 -2.76 -8.00 10.17
CA LEU A 133 -2.72 -7.54 11.56
C LEU A 133 -3.36 -8.55 12.54
N GLU A 134 -4.54 -9.10 12.24
CA GLU A 134 -5.19 -10.14 13.05
C GLU A 134 -4.29 -11.37 13.24
N HIS A 135 -3.61 -11.80 12.17
CA HIS A 135 -2.68 -12.93 12.23
C HIS A 135 -1.53 -12.67 13.22
N TYR A 136 -0.90 -11.49 13.14
CA TYR A 136 0.17 -11.14 14.07
C TYR A 136 -0.31 -10.93 15.51
N VAL A 137 -1.56 -10.50 15.71
CA VAL A 137 -2.20 -10.41 17.04
C VAL A 137 -2.51 -11.79 17.61
N ALA A 138 -2.96 -12.73 16.78
CA ALA A 138 -3.22 -14.12 17.18
C ALA A 138 -1.95 -14.95 17.32
N SER A 139 -0.81 -14.48 16.79
CA SER A 139 0.44 -15.23 16.78
C SER A 139 0.93 -15.56 18.20
N PRO A 140 1.51 -16.76 18.43
CA PRO A 140 2.05 -17.14 19.75
C PRO A 140 3.16 -16.21 20.26
N ARG A 141 3.86 -15.54 19.33
CA ARG A 141 4.92 -14.58 19.64
C ARG A 141 4.37 -13.28 20.25
N LYS A 142 3.05 -13.03 20.13
CA LYS A 142 2.34 -11.86 20.68
C LYS A 142 3.04 -10.54 20.41
N VAL A 143 3.59 -10.40 19.20
CA VAL A 143 4.28 -9.18 18.76
C VAL A 143 3.31 -8.01 18.75
N LEU A 144 2.10 -8.25 18.24
CA LEU A 144 0.99 -7.31 18.34
C LEU A 144 0.01 -7.83 19.39
N SER A 145 -0.57 -6.93 20.19
CA SER A 145 -1.56 -7.30 21.21
C SER A 145 -2.82 -6.44 21.11
N ARG A 146 -2.70 -5.12 21.24
CA ARG A 146 -3.83 -4.19 21.17
C ARG A 146 -3.51 -2.99 20.30
N PRO A 147 -4.47 -2.49 19.51
CA PRO A 147 -4.28 -1.24 18.79
C PRO A 147 -4.42 -0.02 19.69
N LEU A 148 -3.56 0.97 19.49
CA LEU A 148 -3.64 2.31 20.07
C LEU A 148 -4.55 3.16 19.17
N ARG A 149 -5.80 3.33 19.61
CA ARG A 149 -6.80 4.14 18.94
C ARG A 149 -6.58 5.63 19.20
N LYS A 150 -7.04 6.48 18.27
CA LYS A 150 -7.06 7.95 18.41
C LYS A 150 -7.95 8.37 19.59
N GLU A 151 -9.14 7.78 19.64
CA GLU A 151 -10.09 7.93 20.73
C GLU A 151 -10.02 6.70 21.64
N ARG A 152 -9.89 6.93 22.96
CA ARG A 152 -9.75 5.84 23.94
C ARG A 152 -11.06 5.10 24.17
N VAL A 153 -12.17 5.83 24.16
CA VAL A 153 -13.52 5.29 24.36
C VAL A 153 -14.10 4.98 22.99
N ARG A 154 -14.50 3.73 22.78
CA ARG A 154 -15.14 3.31 21.54
C ARG A 154 -16.66 3.51 21.63
N PRO A 155 -17.31 3.91 20.53
CA PRO A 155 -18.77 3.88 20.46
C PRO A 155 -19.32 2.49 20.78
N LEU A 156 -20.48 2.44 21.42
CA LEU A 156 -21.15 1.16 21.75
C LEU A 156 -21.36 0.30 20.50
N GLN A 157 -21.69 0.92 19.37
CA GLN A 157 -21.87 0.22 18.10
C GLN A 157 -20.60 -0.53 17.67
N GLU A 158 -19.42 0.07 17.81
CA GLU A 158 -18.14 -0.58 17.46
C GLU A 158 -17.85 -1.76 18.43
N LEU A 159 -18.14 -1.58 19.72
CA LEU A 159 -18.01 -2.65 20.72
C LEU A 159 -18.92 -3.84 20.38
N CYS A 160 -20.17 -3.57 20.04
CA CYS A 160 -21.14 -4.58 19.61
C CYS A 160 -20.68 -5.26 18.31
N ARG A 161 -20.25 -4.49 17.30
CA ARG A 161 -19.71 -5.01 16.04
C ARG A 161 -18.59 -6.00 16.29
N ARG A 162 -17.58 -5.60 17.06
CA ARG A 162 -16.44 -6.47 17.40
C ARG A 162 -16.87 -7.75 18.11
N SER A 163 -17.81 -7.66 19.06
CA SER A 163 -18.31 -8.82 19.79
C SER A 163 -19.06 -9.80 18.87
N ILE A 164 -19.91 -9.28 17.98
CA ILE A 164 -20.67 -10.07 17.02
C ILE A 164 -19.73 -10.74 16.02
N VAL A 165 -18.78 -10.01 15.44
CA VAL A 165 -17.79 -10.54 14.51
C VAL A 165 -16.92 -11.62 15.16
N ALA A 166 -16.56 -11.44 16.44
CA ALA A 166 -15.78 -12.43 17.17
C ALA A 166 -16.52 -13.75 17.35
N ALA A 167 -17.84 -13.70 17.58
CA ALA A 167 -18.70 -14.86 17.83
C ALA A 167 -19.19 -15.54 16.54
N ALA A 168 -19.70 -14.77 15.58
CA ALA A 168 -20.30 -15.29 14.35
C ALA A 168 -19.28 -15.59 13.25
N GLY A 169 -18.11 -14.95 13.29
CA GLY A 169 -17.15 -14.98 12.19
C GLY A 169 -17.66 -14.25 10.94
N LYS A 170 -16.77 -14.02 9.96
CA LYS A 170 -17.11 -13.26 8.74
C LYS A 170 -18.25 -13.90 7.92
N GLU A 171 -18.25 -15.22 7.83
CA GLU A 171 -19.23 -15.99 7.03
C GLU A 171 -20.62 -16.04 7.70
N GLY A 172 -20.66 -16.02 9.05
CA GLY A 172 -21.90 -16.03 9.81
C GLY A 172 -22.66 -14.71 9.80
N LEU A 173 -22.00 -13.58 9.48
CA LEU A 173 -22.63 -12.25 9.52
C LEU A 173 -23.86 -12.14 8.60
N ALA A 174 -23.81 -12.76 7.42
CA ALA A 174 -24.90 -12.70 6.44
C ALA A 174 -26.18 -13.40 6.93
N GLN A 175 -26.02 -14.42 7.79
CA GLN A 175 -27.10 -15.27 8.30
C GLN A 175 -27.77 -14.69 9.55
N LEU A 176 -27.21 -13.63 10.14
CA LEU A 176 -27.78 -13.02 11.34
C LEU A 176 -29.18 -12.43 11.03
N PRO A 177 -30.15 -12.54 11.98
CA PRO A 177 -31.49 -11.99 11.83
C PRO A 177 -31.49 -10.47 12.11
N LEU A 178 -30.69 -9.73 11.36
CA LEU A 178 -30.54 -8.28 11.47
C LEU A 178 -31.09 -7.59 10.22
N ASN A 179 -31.47 -6.33 10.36
CA ASN A 179 -31.86 -5.50 9.22
C ASN A 179 -30.65 -5.24 8.29
N PRO A 180 -30.87 -4.86 7.02
CA PRO A 180 -29.79 -4.62 6.06
C PRO A 180 -28.77 -3.58 6.53
N VAL A 181 -29.23 -2.48 7.13
CA VAL A 181 -28.36 -1.40 7.62
C VAL A 181 -27.35 -1.90 8.66
N LEU A 182 -27.78 -2.75 9.59
CA LEU A 182 -26.91 -3.35 10.59
C LEU A 182 -25.98 -4.40 9.96
N LYS A 183 -26.44 -5.16 8.97
CA LYS A 183 -25.56 -6.08 8.22
C LYS A 183 -24.46 -5.32 7.48
N ASP A 184 -24.80 -4.21 6.84
CA ASP A 184 -23.84 -3.35 6.15
C ASP A 184 -22.83 -2.75 7.13
N TYR A 185 -23.30 -2.30 8.30
CA TYR A 185 -22.41 -1.81 9.36
C TYR A 185 -21.42 -2.88 9.88
N LEU A 186 -21.87 -4.13 10.03
CA LEU A 186 -21.00 -5.25 10.40
C LEU A 186 -20.01 -5.58 9.27
N ALA A 187 -20.46 -5.53 8.01
CA ALA A 187 -19.65 -5.80 6.82
C ALA A 187 -18.63 -4.69 6.51
N ALA A 188 -18.88 -3.46 6.98
CA ALA A 188 -17.96 -2.33 6.82
C ALA A 188 -16.62 -2.58 7.54
N PHE A 189 -16.60 -3.35 8.63
CA PHE A 189 -15.36 -3.74 9.31
C PHE A 189 -15.48 -5.10 10.01
N PRO A 190 -15.31 -6.22 9.28
CA PRO A 190 -15.54 -7.57 9.79
C PRO A 190 -14.26 -8.16 10.44
N PHE A 191 -13.66 -7.42 11.37
CA PHE A 191 -12.44 -7.82 12.09
C PHE A 191 -12.62 -7.73 13.62
N LYS A 192 -11.78 -8.45 14.35
CA LYS A 192 -11.79 -8.55 15.83
C LYS A 192 -10.91 -7.48 16.52
N LEU A 193 -10.25 -6.61 15.75
CA LEU A 193 -9.28 -5.59 16.22
C LEU A 193 -9.92 -4.39 16.96
#